data_AF-A0A3M1FY07-F1
#
_entry.id   AF-A0A3M1FY07-F1
#
_cell.length_a   1.000
_cell.length_b   1.000
_cell.length_c   1.000
_cell.angle_alpha   90.00
_cell.angle_beta   90.00
_cell.angle_gamma   90.00
#
_symmetry.space_group_name_H-M   'P 1'
#
loop_
_entity.id
_entity.type
_entity.pdbx_description
1 polymer ?
#
loop_
_entity_poly.entity_id
_entity_poly.type
_entity_poly.pdbx_seq_one_letter_code
_entity_poly.pdbx_strand_id
1 'polypeptide(L)'
;MKVTKKVRDILSWYESDNPGTKTNLARILSTGKLAGSGKMVILPVDQGFEHGPARSFAPNPAGYDPLYHPQLAIDAGLNAYATPLGMMEAVADRIAGQIPL
;
A
#
# COMPACT_ATOMS: atom_id res chain seq x y z
N MET A 1 -7.48 14.33 -9.85
CA MET A 1 -7.96 13.75 -8.57
C MET A 1 -8.52 14.86 -7.70
N LYS A 2 -9.78 14.80 -7.25
CA LYS A 2 -10.34 15.81 -6.33
C LYS A 2 -9.95 15.44 -4.89
N VAL A 3 -9.02 16.18 -4.30
CA VAL A 3 -8.60 16.01 -2.91
C VAL A 3 -9.68 16.59 -1.99
N THR A 4 -10.15 15.82 -1.00
CA THR A 4 -11.17 16.30 -0.04
C THR A 4 -10.59 17.41 0.85
N LYS A 5 -11.45 18.20 1.50
CA LYS A 5 -10.99 19.21 2.47
C LYS A 5 -10.10 18.57 3.54
N LYS A 6 -10.53 17.42 4.08
CA LYS A 6 -9.79 16.72 5.13
C LYS A 6 -8.40 16.26 4.71
N VAL A 7 -8.26 15.75 3.48
CA VAL A 7 -6.94 15.38 2.94
C VAL A 7 -6.10 16.63 2.64
N ARG A 8 -6.69 17.73 2.13
CA ARG A 8 -5.94 18.99 1.95
C ARG A 8 -5.41 19.54 3.27
N ASP A 9 -6.22 19.48 4.34
CA ASP A 9 -5.82 19.92 5.67
C ASP A 9 -4.61 19.10 6.16
N ILE A 10 -4.63 17.76 6.00
CA ILE A 10 -3.46 16.91 6.30
C ILE A 10 -2.24 17.31 5.47
N LEU A 11 -2.39 17.50 4.16
CA LEU A 11 -1.28 17.86 3.27
C LEU A 11 -0.69 19.24 3.60
N SER A 12 -1.45 20.15 4.23
CA SER A 12 -0.90 21.44 4.68
C SER A 12 0.18 21.31 5.77
N TRP A 13 0.24 20.18 6.49
CA TRP A 13 1.28 19.95 7.50
C TRP A 13 2.64 19.54 6.91
N TYR A 14 2.70 19.30 5.60
CA TYR A 14 3.89 18.87 4.87
C TYR A 14 4.36 19.96 3.88
N GLU A 15 4.18 21.25 4.19
CA GLU A 15 4.60 22.36 3.31
C GLU A 15 6.12 22.52 3.17
N SER A 16 6.90 22.04 4.14
CA SER A 16 8.36 21.99 4.06
C SER A 16 8.88 20.83 3.22
N ASP A 17 8.06 19.83 2.91
CA ASP A 17 8.47 18.66 2.14
C ASP A 17 8.46 18.91 0.63
N ASN A 18 9.23 18.11 -0.10
CA ASN A 18 9.27 18.19 -1.55
C ASN A 18 7.88 17.85 -2.16
N PRO A 19 7.55 18.41 -3.34
CA PRO A 19 6.26 18.17 -3.99
C PRO A 19 5.96 16.69 -4.27
N GLY A 20 6.99 15.86 -4.48
CA GLY A 20 6.85 14.42 -4.70
C GLY A 20 6.33 13.67 -3.48
N THR A 21 6.85 13.99 -2.28
CA THR A 21 6.35 13.46 -1.01
C THR A 21 4.87 13.78 -0.82
N LYS A 22 4.48 15.05 -1.01
CA LYS A 22 3.07 15.46 -0.89
C LYS A 22 2.18 14.76 -1.92
N THR A 23 2.69 14.58 -3.15
CA THR A 23 1.96 13.86 -4.22
C THR A 23 1.73 12.40 -3.85
N ASN A 24 2.73 11.72 -3.30
CA ASN A 24 2.60 10.33 -2.84
C ASN A 24 1.65 10.21 -1.65
N LEU A 25 1.74 11.09 -0.66
CA LEU A 25 0.79 11.12 0.46
C LEU A 25 -0.65 11.35 -0.03
N ALA A 26 -0.85 12.30 -0.95
CA ALA A 26 -2.16 12.56 -1.54
C ALA A 26 -2.70 11.33 -2.26
N ARG A 27 -1.85 10.62 -3.02
CA ARG A 27 -2.19 9.39 -3.73
C ARG A 27 -2.64 8.28 -2.78
N ILE A 28 -1.90 8.02 -1.70
CA ILE A 28 -2.24 6.99 -0.70
C ILE A 28 -3.54 7.36 0.05
N LEU A 29 -3.68 8.61 0.50
CA LEU A 29 -4.87 9.11 1.21
C LEU A 29 -6.14 9.16 0.33
N SER A 30 -5.98 9.01 -0.98
CA SER A 30 -7.07 9.05 -1.96
C SER A 30 -7.31 7.70 -2.66
N THR A 31 -6.69 6.62 -2.17
CA THR A 31 -6.89 5.26 -2.67
C THR A 31 -7.72 4.41 -1.71
N GLY A 32 -8.46 3.43 -2.24
CA GLY A 32 -9.19 2.44 -1.43
C GLY A 32 -10.51 2.95 -0.83
N LYS A 33 -11.13 2.14 0.02
CA LYS A 33 -12.43 2.42 0.66
C LYS A 33 -12.38 3.62 1.61
N LEU A 34 -11.20 3.95 2.14
CA LEU A 34 -10.99 5.09 3.02
C LEU A 34 -10.55 6.36 2.29
N ALA A 35 -10.51 6.35 0.95
CA ALA A 35 -10.14 7.49 0.14
C ALA A 35 -10.87 8.77 0.56
N GLY A 36 -10.12 9.84 0.82
CA GLY A 36 -10.67 11.15 1.16
C GLY A 36 -11.15 11.29 2.61
N SER A 37 -11.15 10.22 3.42
CA SER A 37 -11.55 10.27 4.84
C SER A 37 -10.48 10.89 5.75
N GLY A 38 -9.24 10.96 5.28
CA GLY A 38 -8.06 11.31 6.09
C GLY A 38 -7.54 10.16 6.96
N LYS A 39 -8.04 8.93 6.75
CA LYS A 39 -7.57 7.70 7.40
C LYS A 39 -6.94 6.77 6.37
N MET A 40 -6.03 5.91 6.83
CA MET A 40 -5.38 4.91 5.99
C MET A 40 -5.40 3.55 6.65
N VAL A 41 -5.53 2.51 5.83
CA VAL A 41 -5.18 1.13 6.19
C VAL A 41 -4.20 0.65 5.13
N ILE A 42 -3.04 0.18 5.58
CA ILE A 42 -1.95 -0.32 4.75
C ILE A 42 -1.77 -1.80 5.12
N LEU A 43 -1.54 -2.66 4.13
CA LEU A 43 -1.16 -4.06 4.37
C LEU A 43 0.37 -4.17 4.36
N PRO A 44 1.04 -4.30 5.52
CA PRO A 44 2.46 -4.60 5.58
C PRO A 44 2.69 -6.12 5.49
N VAL A 45 3.59 -6.54 4.60
CA VAL A 45 4.02 -7.95 4.48
C VAL A 45 5.53 -8.01 4.30
N ASP A 46 6.24 -8.22 5.39
CA ASP A 46 7.69 -8.42 5.46
C ASP A 46 8.06 -9.69 6.25
N GLN A 47 7.10 -10.37 6.88
CA GLN A 47 7.34 -11.54 7.74
C GLN A 47 8.00 -12.71 7.01
N GLY A 48 7.82 -12.83 5.69
CA GLY A 48 8.49 -13.86 4.89
C GLY A 48 10.01 -13.63 4.82
N PHE A 49 10.42 -12.36 4.82
CA PHE A 49 11.81 -11.94 4.86
C PHE A 49 12.38 -12.01 6.28
N GLU A 50 11.64 -11.53 7.29
CA GLU A 50 12.14 -11.45 8.68
C GLU A 50 12.16 -12.78 9.42
N HIS A 51 11.20 -13.67 9.14
CA HIS A 51 10.98 -14.89 9.92
C HIS A 51 11.08 -16.18 9.11
N GLY A 52 11.34 -16.04 7.81
CA GLY A 52 11.41 -17.13 6.84
C GLY A 52 10.04 -17.49 6.27
N PRO A 53 9.96 -17.81 4.97
CA PRO A 53 8.69 -18.00 4.27
C PRO A 53 7.91 -19.22 4.78
N ALA A 54 8.59 -20.28 5.19
CA ALA A 54 7.91 -21.47 5.73
C ALA A 54 7.20 -21.18 7.05
N ARG A 55 7.86 -20.48 7.98
CA ARG A 55 7.25 -20.12 9.26
C ARG A 55 6.05 -19.18 9.07
N SER A 56 6.15 -18.29 8.10
CA SER A 56 5.17 -17.23 7.86
C SER A 56 3.98 -17.69 7.01
N PHE A 57 4.20 -18.53 6.00
CA PHE A 57 3.20 -18.83 4.98
C PHE A 57 2.78 -20.30 4.91
N ALA A 58 3.46 -21.24 5.58
CA ALA A 58 3.01 -22.64 5.60
C ALA A 58 1.55 -22.85 6.09
N PRO A 59 1.04 -22.09 7.09
CA PRO A 59 -0.35 -22.20 7.50
C PRO A 59 -1.37 -21.73 6.44
N ASN A 60 -0.93 -20.94 5.46
CA ASN A 60 -1.75 -20.43 4.37
C ASN A 60 -1.02 -20.62 3.02
N PRO A 61 -1.14 -21.79 2.38
CA PRO A 61 -0.36 -22.13 1.18
C PRO A 61 -0.50 -21.12 0.03
N ALA A 62 -1.62 -20.42 -0.09
CA ALA A 62 -1.79 -19.39 -1.11
C ALA A 62 -0.82 -18.20 -0.91
N GLY A 63 -0.36 -17.94 0.32
CA GLY A 63 0.60 -16.88 0.64
C GLY A 63 2.01 -17.08 0.07
N TYR A 64 2.30 -18.25 -0.51
CA TYR A 64 3.54 -18.45 -1.27
C TYR A 64 3.50 -17.82 -2.67
N ASP A 65 2.31 -17.56 -3.22
CA ASP A 65 2.18 -16.82 -4.48
C ASP A 65 2.51 -15.33 -4.22
N PRO A 66 3.50 -14.75 -4.90
CA PRO A 66 3.82 -13.33 -4.77
C PRO A 66 2.62 -12.40 -4.99
N LEU A 67 1.63 -12.79 -5.82
CA LEU A 67 0.42 -12.00 -6.08
C LEU A 67 -0.62 -12.05 -4.96
N TYR A 68 -0.55 -13.03 -4.05
CA TYR A 68 -1.58 -13.24 -3.05
C TYR A 68 -1.81 -12.01 -2.17
N HIS A 69 -0.74 -11.46 -1.59
CA HIS A 69 -0.80 -10.35 -0.67
C HIS A 69 -1.23 -9.02 -1.30
N PRO A 70 -0.65 -8.57 -2.43
CA PRO A 70 -1.12 -7.35 -3.08
C PRO A 70 -2.57 -7.49 -3.58
N GLN A 71 -2.98 -8.65 -4.09
CA GLN A 71 -4.37 -8.87 -4.50
C GLN A 71 -5.33 -8.79 -3.31
N LEU A 72 -4.96 -9.38 -2.16
CA LEU A 72 -5.71 -9.24 -0.92
C LEU A 72 -5.89 -7.76 -0.52
N ALA A 73 -4.85 -6.93 -0.65
CA ALA A 73 -4.93 -5.50 -0.35
C ALA A 73 -5.86 -4.74 -1.32
N ILE A 74 -5.80 -5.08 -2.61
CA ILE A 74 -6.67 -4.52 -3.66
C ILE A 74 -8.13 -4.88 -3.39
N ASP A 75 -8.42 -6.17 -3.19
CA ASP A 75 -9.79 -6.67 -2.98
C ASP A 75 -10.42 -6.13 -1.68
N ALA A 76 -9.61 -6.01 -0.62
CA ALA A 76 -10.04 -5.39 0.62
C ALA A 76 -10.29 -3.88 0.47
N GLY A 77 -9.74 -3.25 -0.57
CA GLY A 77 -9.85 -1.81 -0.84
C GLY A 77 -8.99 -0.99 0.11
N LEU A 78 -7.75 -1.41 0.35
CA LEU A 78 -6.80 -0.73 1.21
C LEU A 78 -6.15 0.49 0.52
N ASN A 79 -5.46 1.32 1.30
CA ASN A 79 -4.81 2.53 0.79
C ASN A 79 -3.46 2.26 0.13
N ALA A 80 -2.72 1.26 0.61
CA ALA A 80 -1.41 0.88 0.10
C ALA A 80 -1.05 -0.55 0.51
N TYR A 81 -0.05 -1.11 -0.16
CA TYR A 81 0.63 -2.36 0.17
C TYR A 81 2.11 -2.06 0.39
N ALA A 82 2.66 -2.51 1.52
CA ALA A 82 4.06 -2.29 1.89
C ALA A 82 4.78 -3.64 2.02
N THR A 83 5.90 -3.81 1.32
CA THR A 83 6.62 -5.09 1.24
C THR A 83 8.10 -4.85 0.94
N PRO A 84 9.01 -5.81 1.25
CA PRO A 84 10.40 -5.74 0.82
C PRO A 84 10.55 -5.63 -0.71
N LEU A 85 11.60 -4.92 -1.17
CA LEU A 85 11.81 -4.61 -2.58
C LEU A 85 11.74 -5.85 -3.50
N GLY A 86 12.40 -6.95 -3.16
CA GLY A 86 12.39 -8.15 -4.00
C GLY A 86 11.02 -8.81 -4.14
N MET A 87 10.15 -8.71 -3.12
CA MET A 87 8.76 -9.16 -3.21
C MET A 87 7.92 -8.20 -4.07
N MET A 88 8.18 -6.89 -3.97
CA MET A 88 7.51 -5.87 -4.76
C MET A 88 7.80 -6.01 -6.26
N GLU A 89 9.07 -6.19 -6.62
CA GLU A 89 9.51 -6.30 -8.02
C GLU A 89 8.90 -7.51 -8.74
N ALA A 90 8.57 -8.58 -8.01
CA ALA A 90 7.95 -9.78 -8.58
C ALA A 90 6.51 -9.56 -9.09
N VAL A 91 5.86 -8.45 -8.70
CA VAL A 91 4.43 -8.20 -8.97
C VAL A 91 4.13 -6.79 -9.48
N ALA A 92 5.10 -5.86 -9.42
CA ALA A 92 4.88 -4.44 -9.66
C ALA A 92 4.26 -4.14 -11.04
N ASP A 93 4.64 -4.86 -12.08
CA ASP A 93 4.10 -4.73 -13.44
C ASP A 93 2.63 -5.15 -13.52
N ARG A 94 2.24 -6.21 -12.81
CA ARG A 94 0.88 -6.76 -12.81
C ARG A 94 -0.12 -5.90 -12.03
N ILE A 95 0.35 -5.25 -10.96
CA ILE A 95 -0.50 -4.42 -10.07
C ILE A 95 -0.32 -2.92 -10.29
N ALA A 96 0.42 -2.53 -11.34
CA ALA A 96 0.72 -1.14 -11.66
C ALA A 96 -0.55 -0.28 -11.71
N GLY A 97 -0.59 0.76 -10.87
CA GLY A 97 -1.71 1.69 -10.80
C GLY A 97 -2.96 1.19 -10.06
N GLN A 98 -3.01 -0.08 -9.65
CA GLN A 98 -4.15 -0.64 -8.91
C GLN A 98 -4.12 -0.25 -7.42
N ILE A 99 -2.91 -0.25 -6.83
CA ILE A 99 -2.70 0.14 -5.44
C ILE A 99 -1.33 0.83 -5.30
N PRO A 100 -1.19 1.81 -4.40
CA PRO A 100 0.11 2.31 -4.01
C PRO A 100 1.03 1.24 -3.42
N LEU A 101 2.25 1.23 -3.96
CA LEU A 101 3.43 0.51 -3.48
C LEU A 101 4.39 1.51 -2.82
#